data_AF-A0A223I0H9-F1
#
_entry.id   AF-A0A223I0H9-F1
#
_cell.length_a   1.000
_cell.length_b   1.000
_cell.length_c   1.000
_cell.angle_alpha   90.00
_cell.angle_beta   90.00
_cell.angle_gamma   90.00
#
_symmetry.space_group_name_H-M   'P 1'
#
loop_
_entity.id
_entity.type
_entity.pdbx_description
1 polymer ?
#
loop_
_entity_poly.entity_id
_entity_poly.type
_entity_poly.pdbx_seq_one_letter_code
_entity_poly.pdbx_strand_id
1 'polypeptide(L)'
;MIIKIGTDRFWVKASNIERWAEILKSLPKKIPCSSKKDIARDYLGYKVDESGRIVNADEVYGLFGAEKDKDSLTIVGCNFIKEIEGGYELTEGATELVERFEHNEEWEKVLGSQLLKYSIRIRAIAYAMLNGGYLYFEKGYMENFAKAYITLNNKKFYVFSSKPDEMNINSLMKENQSKILGDFWRRELDIGDGEEIEFRGVNKDYPSLGSISTYLKIPMLLFDYLGWIVESEDRRYILDKHKIKEDAGIDVYESLVNEADMDDIEILHKLIKKYSDARGFFPIGIVGSILKKKVDSENTMAEEQWIDHYFVTGINKGKFIIKDHEQGQPRHGRGLLGKKDYQLIKLEIRD
;
A
#
# COMPACT_ATOMS: atom_id res chain seq x y z
N MET A 1 16.65 9.97 -4.93
CA MET A 1 16.54 9.07 -6.09
C MET A 1 15.40 9.51 -7.02
N ILE A 2 15.58 9.42 -8.35
CA ILE A 2 14.47 9.64 -9.30
C ILE A 2 13.85 8.29 -9.66
N ILE A 3 12.52 8.19 -9.54
CA ILE A 3 11.74 7.01 -9.97
C ILE A 3 10.80 7.45 -11.09
N LYS A 4 10.98 6.84 -12.27
CA LYS A 4 10.09 7.08 -13.41
C LYS A 4 8.82 6.28 -13.24
N ILE A 5 7.68 6.91 -13.48
CA ILE A 5 6.35 6.31 -13.40
C ILE A 5 5.80 6.17 -14.82
N GLY A 6 5.50 4.93 -15.20
CA GLY A 6 4.79 4.60 -16.41
C GLY A 6 3.38 5.18 -16.45
N THR A 7 2.77 5.15 -17.63
CA THR A 7 1.31 5.32 -17.73
C THR A 7 0.67 4.10 -17.09
N ASP A 8 -0.29 4.29 -16.17
CA ASP A 8 -1.09 3.15 -15.69
C ASP A 8 -1.82 2.59 -16.89
N ARG A 9 -1.59 1.32 -17.20
CA ARG A 9 -2.32 0.60 -18.24
C ARG A 9 -3.12 -0.48 -17.56
N PHE A 10 -4.21 -0.07 -16.93
CA PHE A 10 -5.19 -0.97 -16.33
C PHE A 10 -6.30 -1.28 -17.34
N TRP A 11 -7.38 -1.89 -16.88
CA TRP A 11 -8.53 -2.22 -17.69
C TRP A 11 -9.29 -0.97 -18.15
N VAL A 12 -9.77 -1.01 -19.40
CA VAL A 12 -10.65 0.05 -19.95
C VAL A 12 -12.13 -0.26 -19.66
N LYS A 13 -12.47 -1.54 -19.47
CA LYS A 13 -13.84 -2.02 -19.21
C LYS A 13 -13.85 -2.87 -17.94
N ALA A 14 -14.90 -2.72 -17.13
CA ALA A 14 -15.09 -3.49 -15.91
C ALA A 14 -15.18 -5.00 -16.18
N SER A 15 -15.79 -5.40 -17.31
CA SER A 15 -15.87 -6.79 -17.77
C SER A 15 -14.51 -7.45 -18.01
N ASN A 16 -13.42 -6.70 -18.03
CA ASN A 16 -12.09 -7.22 -18.30
C ASN A 16 -11.26 -7.40 -17.03
N ILE A 17 -11.81 -7.14 -15.84
CA ILE A 17 -11.02 -7.15 -14.60
C ILE A 17 -10.39 -8.53 -14.31
N GLU A 18 -11.09 -9.62 -14.65
CA GLU A 18 -10.62 -11.00 -14.59
C GLU A 18 -9.42 -11.28 -15.50
N ARG A 19 -9.20 -10.46 -16.54
CA ARG A 19 -8.20 -10.70 -17.58
C ARG A 19 -6.79 -10.82 -17.02
N TRP A 20 -6.48 -10.12 -15.94
CA TRP A 20 -5.17 -10.24 -15.28
C TRP A 20 -4.96 -11.62 -14.69
N ALA A 21 -5.97 -12.17 -14.00
CA ALA A 21 -5.89 -13.53 -13.46
C ALA A 21 -5.82 -14.57 -14.59
N GLU A 22 -6.60 -14.40 -15.67
CA GLU A 22 -6.53 -15.26 -16.86
C GLU A 22 -5.13 -15.27 -17.50
N ILE A 23 -4.52 -14.09 -17.66
CA ILE A 23 -3.17 -13.97 -18.21
C ILE A 23 -2.17 -14.69 -17.30
N LEU A 24 -2.19 -14.39 -16.00
CA LEU A 24 -1.23 -14.95 -15.05
C LEU A 24 -1.35 -16.48 -14.96
N LYS A 25 -2.57 -17.02 -15.02
CA LYS A 25 -2.84 -18.46 -15.07
C LYS A 25 -2.19 -19.16 -16.26
N SER A 26 -2.05 -18.47 -17.39
CA SER A 26 -1.43 -19.02 -18.60
C SER A 26 0.10 -18.96 -18.62
N LEU A 27 0.71 -18.30 -17.64
CA LEU A 27 2.16 -18.11 -17.58
C LEU A 27 2.83 -19.11 -16.63
N PRO A 28 4.01 -19.64 -16.98
CA PRO A 28 4.81 -20.39 -16.02
C PRO A 28 5.37 -19.47 -14.93
N LYS A 29 5.72 -20.04 -13.78
CA LYS A 29 6.32 -19.28 -12.66
C LYS A 29 7.60 -18.53 -13.06
N LYS A 30 8.43 -19.12 -13.92
CA LYS A 30 9.63 -18.48 -14.51
C LYS A 30 9.49 -18.41 -16.02
N ILE A 31 9.75 -17.23 -16.59
CA ILE A 31 9.48 -16.90 -17.97
C ILE A 31 10.79 -16.45 -18.63
N PRO A 32 11.49 -17.32 -19.38
CA PRO A 32 12.78 -17.03 -20.00
C PRO A 32 12.63 -16.19 -21.27
N CYS A 33 11.94 -15.05 -21.15
CA CYS A 33 11.81 -14.05 -22.20
C CYS A 33 12.64 -12.81 -21.84
N SER A 34 13.29 -12.20 -22.81
CA SER A 34 14.09 -10.98 -22.59
C SER A 34 13.27 -9.70 -22.60
N SER A 35 11.97 -9.77 -22.94
CA SER A 35 11.11 -8.58 -22.94
C SER A 35 9.62 -8.90 -22.76
N LYS A 36 8.87 -7.91 -22.28
CA LYS A 36 7.40 -7.98 -22.13
C LYS A 36 6.67 -8.35 -23.41
N LYS A 37 7.16 -7.86 -24.57
CA LYS A 37 6.58 -8.17 -25.89
C LYS A 37 6.79 -9.63 -26.29
N ASP A 38 7.92 -10.23 -25.88
CA ASP A 38 8.18 -11.64 -26.14
C ASP A 38 7.26 -12.51 -25.27
N ILE A 39 7.01 -12.13 -24.02
CA ILE A 39 5.98 -12.80 -23.18
C ILE A 39 4.62 -12.75 -23.86
N ALA A 40 4.21 -11.55 -24.30
CA ALA A 40 2.92 -11.35 -24.94
C ALA A 40 2.77 -12.17 -26.24
N ARG A 41 3.82 -12.25 -27.05
CA ARG A 41 3.82 -13.03 -28.30
C ARG A 41 3.88 -14.54 -28.03
N ASP A 42 4.86 -14.98 -27.24
CA ASP A 42 5.26 -16.39 -27.15
C ASP A 42 4.38 -17.19 -26.18
N TYR A 43 3.81 -16.54 -25.16
CA TYR A 43 2.94 -17.21 -24.18
C TYR A 43 1.46 -16.86 -24.33
N LEU A 44 1.15 -15.62 -24.70
CA LEU A 44 -0.23 -15.11 -24.68
C LEU A 44 -0.86 -15.01 -26.08
N GLY A 45 -0.08 -15.22 -27.14
CA GLY A 45 -0.55 -15.15 -28.53
C GLY A 45 -0.98 -13.75 -28.97
N TYR A 46 -0.56 -12.69 -28.27
CA TYR A 46 -0.89 -11.32 -28.65
C TYR A 46 -0.09 -10.88 -29.87
N LYS A 47 -0.73 -10.03 -30.69
CA LYS A 47 -0.05 -9.35 -31.79
C LYS A 47 0.78 -8.20 -31.24
N VAL A 48 1.99 -8.06 -31.77
CA VAL A 48 2.89 -6.94 -31.51
C VAL A 48 3.04 -6.15 -32.79
N ASP A 49 2.85 -4.84 -32.74
CA ASP A 49 3.01 -3.98 -33.91
C ASP A 49 4.48 -3.70 -34.23
N GLU A 50 4.73 -3.00 -35.35
CA GLU A 50 6.07 -2.63 -35.82
C GLU A 50 6.85 -1.78 -34.80
N SER A 51 6.15 -1.08 -33.90
CA SER A 51 6.75 -0.27 -32.83
C SER A 51 7.08 -1.08 -31.57
N GLY A 52 6.73 -2.38 -31.54
CA GLY A 52 6.92 -3.25 -30.39
C GLY A 52 5.80 -3.14 -29.34
N ARG A 53 4.67 -2.49 -29.66
CA ARG A 53 3.53 -2.37 -28.75
C ARG A 53 2.61 -3.59 -28.88
N ILE A 54 2.13 -4.07 -27.73
CA ILE A 54 1.10 -5.12 -27.67
C ILE A 54 -0.23 -4.51 -28.13
N VAL A 55 -0.77 -5.03 -29.22
CA VAL A 55 -1.95 -4.47 -29.88
C VAL A 55 -3.21 -4.83 -29.09
N ASN A 56 -4.04 -3.82 -28.76
CA ASN A 56 -5.33 -3.97 -28.09
C ASN A 56 -5.31 -4.71 -26.74
N ALA A 57 -4.17 -4.73 -26.05
CA ALA A 57 -4.03 -5.37 -24.74
C ALA A 57 -3.09 -4.55 -23.83
N ASP A 58 -3.37 -3.25 -23.71
CA ASP A 58 -2.55 -2.35 -22.91
C ASP A 58 -2.51 -2.80 -21.43
N GLU A 59 -3.56 -3.45 -20.94
CA GLU A 59 -3.66 -3.98 -19.57
C GLU A 59 -2.55 -4.98 -19.21
N VAL A 60 -1.94 -5.64 -20.20
CA VAL A 60 -0.81 -6.57 -19.99
C VAL A 60 0.37 -5.84 -19.36
N TYR A 61 0.62 -4.60 -19.75
CA TYR A 61 1.73 -3.82 -19.20
C TYR A 61 1.55 -3.51 -17.70
N GLY A 62 0.30 -3.41 -17.23
CA GLY A 62 -0.01 -3.17 -15.83
C GLY A 62 0.31 -4.35 -14.89
N LEU A 63 0.55 -5.55 -15.43
CA LEU A 63 0.99 -6.71 -14.64
C LEU A 63 2.44 -6.61 -14.19
N PHE A 64 3.27 -5.81 -14.87
CA PHE A 64 4.71 -5.82 -14.64
C PHE A 64 5.13 -4.96 -13.44
N GLY A 65 6.29 -5.30 -12.87
CA GLY A 65 6.89 -4.60 -11.75
C GLY A 65 7.70 -3.36 -12.13
N ALA A 66 8.87 -3.23 -11.53
CA ALA A 66 9.84 -2.21 -11.90
C ALA A 66 10.87 -2.76 -12.90
N GLU A 67 11.35 -1.88 -13.78
CA GLU A 67 12.46 -2.13 -14.70
C GLU A 67 13.64 -1.26 -14.29
N LYS A 68 14.83 -1.87 -14.19
CA LYS A 68 16.05 -1.19 -13.77
C LYS A 68 17.08 -1.24 -14.89
N ASP A 69 17.26 -0.10 -15.55
CA ASP A 69 18.39 0.15 -16.42
C ASP A 69 19.54 0.78 -15.64
N LYS A 70 20.75 0.81 -16.24
CA LYS A 70 21.96 1.36 -15.62
C LYS A 70 21.77 2.73 -14.97
N ASP A 71 20.98 3.59 -15.61
CA ASP A 71 20.79 4.99 -15.20
C ASP A 71 19.32 5.33 -14.89
N SER A 72 18.42 4.34 -14.89
CA SER A 72 17.01 4.64 -14.67
C SER A 72 16.22 3.51 -14.03
N LEU A 73 15.38 3.89 -13.08
CA LEU A 73 14.40 3.01 -12.46
C LEU A 73 13.00 3.43 -12.92
N THR A 74 12.25 2.52 -13.50
CA THR A 74 10.89 2.77 -13.97
C THR A 74 9.90 1.79 -13.35
N ILE A 75 8.89 2.27 -12.64
CA ILE A 75 7.74 1.47 -12.21
C ILE A 75 6.69 1.49 -13.32
N VAL A 76 6.31 0.33 -13.85
CA VAL A 76 5.40 0.23 -15.00
C VAL A 76 4.01 -0.30 -14.68
N GLY A 77 3.83 -0.97 -13.53
CA GLY A 77 2.58 -1.64 -13.18
C GLY A 77 2.54 -2.10 -11.71
N CYS A 78 1.83 -3.20 -11.46
CA CYS A 78 1.46 -3.67 -10.12
C CYS A 78 2.26 -4.89 -9.63
N ASN A 79 3.44 -5.14 -10.18
CA ASN A 79 4.39 -6.16 -9.67
C ASN A 79 3.80 -7.58 -9.53
N PHE A 80 2.95 -8.01 -10.46
CA PHE A 80 2.57 -9.42 -10.59
C PHE A 80 3.65 -10.22 -11.33
N ILE A 81 4.31 -9.58 -12.29
CA ILE A 81 5.43 -10.14 -13.05
C ILE A 81 6.64 -9.23 -12.82
N LYS A 82 7.69 -9.74 -12.19
CA LYS A 82 8.92 -8.98 -11.94
C LYS A 82 10.06 -9.44 -12.83
N GLU A 83 10.94 -8.51 -13.16
CA GLU A 83 12.17 -8.79 -13.90
C GLU A 83 13.19 -9.46 -12.97
N ILE A 84 13.88 -10.47 -13.50
CA ILE A 84 14.97 -11.17 -12.81
C ILE A 84 16.14 -11.36 -13.78
N GLU A 85 17.29 -11.77 -13.26
CA GLU A 85 18.41 -12.17 -14.10
C GLU A 85 17.97 -13.32 -15.04
N GLY A 86 18.03 -13.06 -16.35
CA GLY A 86 17.68 -14.04 -17.38
C GLY A 86 16.18 -14.10 -17.76
N GLY A 87 15.34 -13.19 -17.27
CA GLY A 87 13.95 -13.06 -17.76
C GLY A 87 12.99 -12.47 -16.73
N TYR A 88 11.85 -13.13 -16.53
CA TYR A 88 10.80 -12.68 -15.62
C TYR A 88 10.30 -13.81 -14.73
N GLU A 89 9.69 -13.46 -13.59
CA GLU A 89 8.99 -14.42 -12.74
C GLU A 89 7.67 -13.87 -12.19
N LEU A 90 6.73 -14.79 -11.92
CA LEU A 90 5.50 -14.49 -11.20
C LEU A 90 5.83 -14.26 -9.73
N THR A 91 5.29 -13.18 -9.16
CA THR A 91 5.43 -12.87 -7.73
C THR A 91 4.51 -13.73 -6.87
N GLU A 92 4.68 -13.65 -5.55
CA GLU A 92 3.79 -14.33 -4.60
C GLU A 92 2.35 -13.85 -4.78
N GLY A 93 2.13 -12.53 -4.95
CA GLY A 93 0.79 -11.98 -5.21
C GLY A 93 0.18 -12.48 -6.53
N ALA A 94 0.99 -12.77 -7.55
CA ALA A 94 0.48 -13.39 -8.79
C ALA A 94 0.08 -14.85 -8.57
N THR A 95 0.88 -15.59 -7.81
CA THR A 95 0.59 -16.99 -7.49
C THR A 95 -0.69 -17.10 -6.67
N GLU A 96 -0.83 -16.25 -5.65
CA GLU A 96 -2.03 -16.15 -4.81
C GLU A 96 -3.27 -15.77 -5.63
N LEU A 97 -3.16 -14.78 -6.52
CA LEU A 97 -4.28 -14.37 -7.38
C LEU A 97 -4.74 -15.51 -8.29
N VAL A 98 -3.81 -16.23 -8.91
CA VAL A 98 -4.15 -17.39 -9.76
C VAL A 98 -4.84 -18.47 -8.94
N GLU A 99 -4.26 -18.86 -7.80
CA GLU A 99 -4.83 -19.90 -6.93
C GLU A 99 -6.26 -19.55 -6.50
N ARG A 100 -6.49 -18.33 -6.02
CA ARG A 100 -7.81 -17.86 -5.61
C ARG A 100 -8.79 -17.77 -6.78
N PHE A 101 -8.32 -17.34 -7.96
CA PHE A 101 -9.16 -17.23 -9.15
C PHE A 101 -9.60 -18.61 -9.66
N GLU A 102 -8.73 -19.62 -9.61
CA GLU A 102 -9.08 -20.99 -10.02
C GLU A 102 -10.14 -21.65 -9.14
N HIS A 103 -10.17 -21.30 -7.86
CA HIS A 103 -11.18 -21.78 -6.92
C HIS A 103 -12.40 -20.84 -6.82
N ASN A 104 -12.39 -19.71 -7.52
CA ASN A 104 -13.39 -18.64 -7.42
C ASN A 104 -13.59 -18.16 -5.97
N GLU A 105 -12.48 -17.95 -5.26
CA GLU A 105 -12.45 -17.60 -3.84
C GLU A 105 -11.85 -16.21 -3.63
N GLU A 106 -12.69 -15.17 -3.52
CA GLU A 106 -12.29 -13.81 -3.10
C GLU A 106 -11.05 -13.24 -3.83
N TRP A 107 -10.81 -13.66 -5.06
CA TRP A 107 -9.65 -13.25 -5.85
C TRP A 107 -9.64 -11.74 -6.12
N GLU A 108 -10.82 -11.11 -6.09
CA GLU A 108 -11.00 -9.66 -6.18
C GLU A 108 -10.32 -8.93 -5.01
N LYS A 109 -10.28 -9.53 -3.81
CA LYS A 109 -9.59 -8.97 -2.64
C LYS A 109 -8.07 -9.00 -2.84
N VAL A 110 -7.53 -10.10 -3.39
CA VAL A 110 -6.10 -10.21 -3.73
C VAL A 110 -5.73 -9.16 -4.76
N LEU A 111 -6.57 -8.98 -5.79
CA LEU A 111 -6.38 -7.95 -6.81
C LEU A 111 -6.40 -6.53 -6.23
N GLY A 112 -7.39 -6.24 -5.36
CA GLY A 112 -7.50 -4.96 -4.66
C GLY A 112 -6.29 -4.69 -3.76
N SER A 113 -5.85 -5.68 -3.01
CA SER A 113 -4.65 -5.62 -2.16
C SER A 113 -3.40 -5.34 -2.99
N GLN A 114 -3.23 -5.98 -4.14
CA GLN A 114 -2.07 -5.73 -5.02
C GLN A 114 -2.06 -4.30 -5.57
N LEU A 115 -3.22 -3.77 -5.96
CA LEU A 115 -3.34 -2.36 -6.39
C LEU A 115 -2.93 -1.41 -5.25
N LEU A 116 -3.38 -1.67 -4.02
CA LEU A 116 -2.97 -0.92 -2.83
C LEU A 116 -1.50 -1.10 -2.47
N LYS A 117 -0.85 -2.22 -2.81
CA LYS A 117 0.59 -2.42 -2.57
C LYS A 117 1.47 -1.72 -3.59
N TYR A 118 1.10 -1.75 -4.87
CA TYR A 118 2.05 -1.43 -5.95
C TYR A 118 1.59 -0.38 -6.97
N SER A 119 0.31 -0.04 -7.09
CA SER A 119 -0.08 1.08 -7.96
C SER A 119 0.16 2.42 -7.25
N ILE A 120 1.18 3.16 -7.67
CA ILE A 120 1.55 4.47 -7.09
C ILE A 120 0.36 5.45 -7.07
N ARG A 121 -0.43 5.49 -8.13
CA ARG A 121 -1.58 6.41 -8.24
C ARG A 121 -2.77 5.96 -7.39
N ILE A 122 -3.08 4.65 -7.35
CA ILE A 122 -4.12 4.13 -6.47
C ILE A 122 -3.72 4.28 -4.99
N ARG A 123 -2.45 4.05 -4.66
CA ARG A 123 -1.89 4.33 -3.34
C ARG A 123 -2.06 5.79 -2.94
N ALA A 124 -1.83 6.74 -3.85
CA ALA A 124 -2.03 8.16 -3.57
C ALA A 124 -3.49 8.48 -3.19
N ILE A 125 -4.45 7.92 -3.92
CA ILE A 125 -5.89 8.07 -3.65
C ILE A 125 -6.23 7.44 -2.30
N ALA A 126 -5.84 6.19 -2.08
CA ALA A 126 -6.15 5.45 -0.86
C ALA A 126 -5.53 6.10 0.38
N TYR A 127 -4.25 6.51 0.29
CA TYR A 127 -3.57 7.28 1.33
C TYR A 127 -4.37 8.54 1.67
N ALA A 128 -4.77 9.34 0.67
CA ALA A 128 -5.51 10.57 0.97
C ALA A 128 -6.85 10.30 1.65
N MET A 129 -7.60 9.28 1.21
CA MET A 129 -8.90 8.94 1.78
C MET A 129 -8.80 8.30 3.19
N LEU A 130 -7.72 7.59 3.50
CA LEU A 130 -7.52 6.97 4.81
C LEU A 130 -7.02 7.96 5.88
N ASN A 131 -6.42 9.08 5.47
CA ASN A 131 -5.82 10.10 6.34
C ASN A 131 -6.66 11.37 6.41
N GLY A 132 -7.96 11.22 6.62
CA GLY A 132 -8.91 12.33 6.83
C GLY A 132 -9.40 13.02 5.55
N GLY A 133 -8.93 12.59 4.38
CA GLY A 133 -9.47 13.05 3.12
C GLY A 133 -10.75 12.32 2.72
N TYR A 134 -11.50 12.92 1.80
CA TYR A 134 -12.70 12.31 1.24
C TYR A 134 -12.80 12.63 -0.25
N LEU A 135 -13.33 11.67 -1.01
CA LEU A 135 -13.61 11.79 -2.43
C LEU A 135 -15.00 12.40 -2.62
N TYR A 136 -15.12 13.37 -3.53
CA TYR A 136 -16.39 14.04 -3.82
C TYR A 136 -16.73 13.96 -5.30
N PHE A 137 -17.98 13.65 -5.59
CA PHE A 137 -18.56 13.70 -6.94
C PHE A 137 -19.69 14.74 -7.00
N GLU A 138 -19.58 15.69 -7.92
CA GLU A 138 -20.55 16.80 -8.07
C GLU A 138 -21.99 16.29 -8.30
N LYS A 139 -22.15 15.24 -9.12
CA LYS A 139 -23.45 14.76 -9.57
C LYS A 139 -23.91 13.43 -8.94
N GLY A 140 -23.08 12.82 -8.10
CA GLY A 140 -23.32 11.50 -7.50
C GLY A 140 -22.17 10.54 -7.78
N TYR A 141 -22.11 9.42 -7.05
CA TYR A 141 -20.99 8.47 -7.14
C TYR A 141 -20.69 8.07 -8.59
N MET A 142 -19.41 8.16 -8.98
CA MET A 142 -18.92 7.86 -10.34
C MET A 142 -19.49 8.72 -11.47
N GLU A 143 -20.40 9.67 -11.19
CA GLU A 143 -20.88 10.61 -12.19
C GLU A 143 -19.86 11.72 -12.45
N ASN A 144 -19.57 11.99 -13.72
CA ASN A 144 -18.61 13.00 -14.14
C ASN A 144 -17.21 12.82 -13.50
N PHE A 145 -16.71 11.58 -13.55
CA PHE A 145 -15.47 11.11 -12.91
C PHE A 145 -14.28 12.06 -13.07
N ALA A 146 -14.10 12.68 -14.25
CA ALA A 146 -12.98 13.58 -14.53
C ALA A 146 -12.97 14.87 -13.67
N LYS A 147 -14.13 15.28 -13.12
CA LYS A 147 -14.26 16.42 -12.20
C LYS A 147 -14.28 16.02 -10.72
N ALA A 148 -14.27 14.73 -10.42
CA ALA A 148 -14.24 14.29 -9.03
C ALA A 148 -12.90 14.67 -8.40
N TYR A 149 -12.95 15.02 -7.12
CA TYR A 149 -11.78 15.50 -6.40
C TYR A 149 -11.74 14.96 -4.98
N ILE A 150 -10.52 14.83 -4.46
CA ILE A 150 -10.28 14.54 -3.04
C ILE A 150 -10.03 15.86 -2.32
N THR A 151 -10.68 16.07 -1.18
CA THR A 151 -10.30 17.13 -0.26
C THR A 151 -9.41 16.53 0.82
N LEU A 152 -8.21 17.07 1.00
CA LEU A 152 -7.26 16.68 2.05
C LEU A 152 -6.54 17.93 2.55
N ASN A 153 -6.46 18.17 3.86
CA ASN A 153 -5.80 19.34 4.44
C ASN A 153 -6.26 20.68 3.82
N ASN A 154 -7.59 20.83 3.61
CA ASN A 154 -8.22 22.00 2.97
C ASN A 154 -7.80 22.27 1.51
N LYS A 155 -7.15 21.30 0.85
CA LYS A 155 -6.77 21.36 -0.57
C LYS A 155 -7.64 20.42 -1.40
N LYS A 156 -8.01 20.83 -2.61
CA LYS A 156 -8.81 20.04 -3.57
C LYS A 156 -7.95 19.45 -4.68
N PHE A 157 -7.81 18.13 -4.72
CA PHE A 157 -7.05 17.40 -5.73
C PHE A 157 -7.98 16.73 -6.73
N TYR A 158 -8.01 17.18 -7.99
CA TYR A 158 -8.76 16.56 -9.09
C TYR A 158 -8.04 15.30 -9.58
N VAL A 159 -8.15 14.21 -8.80
CA VAL A 159 -7.32 13.00 -8.95
C VAL A 159 -7.54 12.23 -10.26
N PHE A 160 -8.63 12.50 -10.98
CA PHE A 160 -8.92 11.89 -12.29
C PHE A 160 -8.82 12.87 -13.46
N SER A 161 -8.39 14.10 -13.21
CA SER A 161 -8.22 15.09 -14.28
C SER A 161 -6.93 14.83 -15.05
N SER A 162 -7.04 14.91 -16.39
CA SER A 162 -5.88 14.88 -17.28
C SER A 162 -5.24 16.26 -17.50
N LYS A 163 -5.75 17.31 -16.86
CA LYS A 163 -5.29 18.68 -17.07
C LYS A 163 -4.06 19.00 -16.21
N PRO A 164 -2.91 19.36 -16.82
CA PRO A 164 -1.68 19.62 -16.08
C PRO A 164 -1.71 20.87 -15.18
N ASP A 165 -2.58 21.83 -15.49
CA ASP A 165 -2.75 23.10 -14.77
C ASP A 165 -3.63 22.99 -13.51
N GLU A 166 -4.40 21.91 -13.38
CA GLU A 166 -5.19 21.62 -12.19
C GLU A 166 -4.32 20.95 -11.11
N MET A 167 -4.62 21.23 -9.83
CA MET A 167 -4.06 20.46 -8.72
C MET A 167 -4.64 19.05 -8.77
N ASN A 168 -3.87 18.11 -9.34
CA ASN A 168 -4.34 16.78 -9.71
C ASN A 168 -3.57 15.69 -8.93
N ILE A 169 -3.67 14.43 -9.38
CA ILE A 169 -3.00 13.30 -8.74
C ILE A 169 -1.47 13.45 -8.65
N ASN A 170 -0.82 14.11 -9.62
CA ASN A 170 0.61 14.38 -9.56
C ASN A 170 0.95 15.32 -8.40
N SER A 171 0.11 16.32 -8.13
CA SER A 171 0.28 17.21 -6.97
C SER A 171 0.13 16.43 -5.65
N LEU A 172 -0.90 15.57 -5.56
CA LEU A 172 -1.11 14.71 -4.39
C LEU A 172 0.08 13.77 -4.14
N MET A 173 0.60 13.17 -5.22
CA MET A 173 1.80 12.32 -5.19
C MET A 173 3.03 13.08 -4.72
N LYS A 174 3.24 14.29 -5.24
CA LYS A 174 4.39 15.13 -4.90
C LYS A 174 4.41 15.54 -3.43
N GLU A 175 3.25 15.81 -2.83
CA GLU A 175 3.18 16.20 -1.41
C GLU A 175 3.43 15.02 -0.44
N ASN A 176 3.30 13.76 -0.89
CA ASN A 176 3.34 12.58 -0.02
C ASN A 176 4.23 11.45 -0.58
N GLN A 177 5.29 11.79 -1.32
CA GLN A 177 6.07 10.84 -2.14
C GLN A 177 6.53 9.60 -1.36
N SER A 178 7.17 9.79 -0.21
CA SER A 178 7.72 8.70 0.61
C SER A 178 6.64 7.69 1.04
N LYS A 179 5.48 8.18 1.49
CA LYS A 179 4.34 7.35 1.90
C LYS A 179 3.70 6.64 0.71
N ILE A 180 3.61 7.32 -0.43
CA ILE A 180 2.99 6.79 -1.64
C ILE A 180 3.83 5.69 -2.28
N LEU A 181 5.16 5.80 -2.27
CA LEU A 181 6.02 4.67 -2.67
C LEU A 181 5.74 3.46 -1.78
N GLY A 182 5.75 3.68 -0.46
CA GLY A 182 5.44 2.66 0.53
C GLY A 182 6.51 1.58 0.69
N ASP A 183 6.36 0.81 1.76
CA ASP A 183 7.36 -0.18 2.20
C ASP A 183 7.44 -1.38 1.25
N PHE A 184 6.38 -1.66 0.50
CA PHE A 184 6.36 -2.73 -0.50
C PHE A 184 7.34 -2.42 -1.65
N TRP A 185 7.22 -1.26 -2.28
CA TRP A 185 8.18 -0.86 -3.31
C TRP A 185 9.57 -0.61 -2.75
N ARG A 186 9.69 -0.01 -1.57
CA ARG A 186 11.01 0.20 -0.95
C ARG A 186 11.79 -1.09 -0.79
N ARG A 187 11.13 -2.18 -0.35
CA ARG A 187 11.74 -3.51 -0.27
C ARG A 187 12.10 -4.09 -1.64
N GLU A 188 11.18 -4.04 -2.61
CA GLU A 188 11.44 -4.57 -3.96
C GLU A 188 12.59 -3.83 -4.67
N LEU A 189 12.80 -2.56 -4.34
CA LEU A 189 13.76 -1.67 -5.00
C LEU A 189 15.04 -1.45 -4.19
N ASP A 190 15.14 -2.04 -3.00
CA ASP A 190 16.24 -1.85 -2.05
C ASP A 190 16.50 -0.36 -1.71
N ILE A 191 15.42 0.38 -1.42
CA ILE A 191 15.45 1.82 -1.09
C ILE A 191 15.25 1.98 0.43
N GLY A 192 16.24 2.58 1.11
CA GLY A 192 16.19 2.78 2.57
C GLY A 192 15.12 3.79 3.02
N ASP A 193 14.59 3.63 4.23
CA ASP A 193 13.47 4.43 4.79
C ASP A 193 13.69 5.96 4.75
N GLY A 194 14.94 6.40 4.88
CA GLY A 194 15.32 7.83 4.86
C GLY A 194 15.69 8.38 3.49
N GLU A 195 15.70 7.55 2.44
CA GLU A 195 16.07 7.99 1.11
C GLU A 195 14.95 8.83 0.48
N GLU A 196 15.30 10.07 0.09
CA GLU A 196 14.41 10.96 -0.63
C GLU A 196 14.19 10.45 -2.05
N ILE A 197 12.95 10.48 -2.51
CA ILE A 197 12.57 10.03 -3.85
C ILE A 197 11.84 11.14 -4.59
N GLU A 198 11.91 11.12 -5.92
CA GLU A 198 11.15 12.01 -6.77
C GLU A 198 10.47 11.22 -7.89
N PHE A 199 9.15 11.35 -8.01
CA PHE A 199 8.40 10.75 -9.11
C PHE A 199 8.44 11.61 -10.37
N ARG A 200 8.94 11.05 -11.47
CA ARG A 200 8.93 11.69 -12.80
C ARG A 200 8.23 10.82 -13.83
N GLY A 201 7.91 11.39 -14.99
CA GLY A 201 7.47 10.62 -16.15
C GLY A 201 8.66 10.00 -16.87
N VAL A 202 8.40 9.01 -17.73
CA VAL A 202 9.46 8.35 -18.53
C VAL A 202 10.31 9.36 -19.32
N ASN A 203 9.65 10.38 -19.90
CA ASN A 203 10.24 11.40 -20.77
C ASN A 203 9.94 12.84 -20.31
N LYS A 204 9.47 13.05 -19.07
CA LYS A 204 9.02 14.35 -18.55
C LYS A 204 9.31 14.47 -17.06
N ASP A 205 9.42 15.69 -16.54
CA ASP A 205 9.60 15.96 -15.10
C ASP A 205 8.35 15.70 -14.26
N TYR A 206 7.25 15.22 -14.86
CA TYR A 206 6.04 14.81 -14.16
C TYR A 206 5.47 13.52 -14.76
N PRO A 207 4.87 12.64 -13.95
CA PRO A 207 4.19 11.44 -14.44
C PRO A 207 3.10 11.76 -15.47
N SER A 208 2.89 10.86 -16.43
CA SER A 208 1.85 11.04 -17.46
C SER A 208 0.45 11.11 -16.83
N LEU A 209 -0.37 12.03 -17.34
CA LEU A 209 -1.81 12.15 -17.03
C LEU A 209 -2.71 11.64 -18.17
N GLY A 210 -2.10 11.10 -19.25
CA GLY A 210 -2.84 10.63 -20.42
C GLY A 210 -3.81 9.50 -20.05
N SER A 211 -5.09 9.69 -20.37
CA SER A 211 -6.16 8.71 -20.12
C SER A 211 -6.32 8.30 -18.65
N ILE A 212 -5.89 9.14 -17.71
CA ILE A 212 -5.90 8.82 -16.27
C ILE A 212 -7.31 8.53 -15.74
N SER A 213 -8.32 9.28 -16.21
CA SER A 213 -9.71 9.03 -15.87
C SER A 213 -10.19 7.65 -16.30
N THR A 214 -9.71 7.16 -17.44
CA THR A 214 -10.04 5.82 -17.95
C THR A 214 -9.41 4.74 -17.08
N TYR A 215 -8.10 4.85 -16.83
CA TYR A 215 -7.36 3.78 -16.17
C TYR A 215 -7.64 3.68 -14.68
N LEU A 216 -7.89 4.80 -13.99
CA LEU A 216 -8.21 4.76 -12.56
C LEU A 216 -9.67 4.42 -12.27
N LYS A 217 -10.57 4.48 -13.26
CA LYS A 217 -11.99 4.19 -13.06
C LYS A 217 -12.23 2.75 -12.58
N ILE A 218 -11.62 1.76 -13.24
CA ILE A 218 -11.89 0.35 -12.93
C ILE A 218 -11.38 -0.06 -11.55
N PRO A 219 -10.17 0.30 -11.10
CA PRO A 219 -9.76 0.11 -9.72
C PRO A 219 -10.74 0.70 -8.69
N MET A 220 -11.28 1.90 -8.95
CA MET A 220 -12.25 2.52 -8.04
C MET A 220 -13.58 1.76 -8.02
N LEU A 221 -14.02 1.21 -9.17
CA LEU A 221 -15.19 0.32 -9.23
C LEU A 221 -14.96 -1.01 -8.52
N LEU A 222 -13.73 -1.56 -8.57
CA LEU A 222 -13.37 -2.74 -7.78
C LEU A 222 -13.50 -2.46 -6.28
N PHE A 223 -12.99 -1.32 -5.82
CA PHE A 223 -13.10 -0.95 -4.40
C PHE A 223 -14.55 -0.73 -3.97
N ASP A 224 -15.39 -0.18 -4.86
CA ASP A 224 -16.84 -0.09 -4.64
C ASP A 224 -17.50 -1.48 -4.54
N TYR A 225 -17.16 -2.38 -5.46
CA TYR A 225 -17.67 -3.77 -5.47
C TYR A 225 -17.29 -4.54 -4.19
N LEU A 226 -16.07 -4.37 -3.69
CA LEU A 226 -15.62 -4.93 -2.41
C LEU A 226 -16.29 -4.25 -1.20
N GLY A 227 -17.05 -3.18 -1.43
CA GLY A 227 -17.65 -2.35 -0.39
C GLY A 227 -16.61 -1.64 0.48
N TRP A 228 -15.41 -1.37 -0.07
CA TRP A 228 -14.36 -0.60 0.59
C TRP A 228 -14.64 0.89 0.53
N ILE A 229 -15.40 1.36 -0.46
CA ILE A 229 -15.84 2.75 -0.56
C ILE A 229 -17.24 2.85 0.04
N VAL A 230 -17.41 3.76 0.99
CA VAL A 230 -18.70 4.01 1.64
C VAL A 230 -19.06 5.49 1.53
N GLU A 231 -20.34 5.77 1.31
CA GLU A 231 -20.87 7.13 1.37
C GLU A 231 -20.96 7.59 2.81
N SER A 232 -20.30 8.71 3.09
CA SER A 232 -20.44 9.55 4.27
C SER A 232 -21.36 10.74 3.95
N GLU A 233 -21.62 11.59 4.94
CA GLU A 233 -22.50 12.75 4.80
C GLU A 233 -22.12 13.65 3.62
N ASP A 234 -23.11 14.30 3.00
CA ASP A 234 -22.95 15.26 1.90
C ASP A 234 -22.27 14.73 0.62
N ARG A 235 -22.55 13.49 0.18
CA ARG A 235 -21.93 12.87 -1.02
C ARG A 235 -20.41 12.78 -0.93
N ARG A 236 -19.90 12.65 0.29
CA ARG A 236 -18.47 12.42 0.55
C ARG A 236 -18.26 10.93 0.61
N TYR A 237 -17.30 10.43 -0.13
CA TYR A 237 -16.97 9.01 -0.14
C TYR A 237 -15.65 8.82 0.58
N ILE A 238 -15.63 7.87 1.51
CA ILE A 238 -14.45 7.52 2.31
C ILE A 238 -14.14 6.04 2.12
N LEU A 239 -12.93 5.65 2.54
CA LEU A 239 -12.56 4.24 2.59
C LEU A 239 -12.92 3.64 3.96
N ASP A 240 -13.61 2.50 3.96
CA ASP A 240 -13.91 1.71 5.14
C ASP A 240 -12.61 1.10 5.68
N LYS A 241 -12.12 1.68 6.79
CA LYS A 241 -10.88 1.28 7.44
C LYS A 241 -10.93 -0.16 7.94
N HIS A 242 -12.07 -0.63 8.45
CA HIS A 242 -12.20 -1.98 8.98
C HIS A 242 -12.12 -2.99 7.83
N LYS A 243 -12.92 -2.79 6.77
CA LYS A 243 -12.92 -3.69 5.62
C LYS A 243 -11.58 -3.76 4.91
N ILE A 244 -10.87 -2.64 4.76
CA ILE A 244 -9.54 -2.67 4.14
C ILE A 244 -8.55 -3.47 4.98
N LYS A 245 -8.59 -3.35 6.31
CA LYS A 245 -7.73 -4.16 7.20
C LYS A 245 -8.02 -5.65 7.06
N GLU A 246 -9.31 -5.99 7.04
CA GLU A 246 -9.79 -7.36 6.92
C GLU A 246 -9.44 -7.97 5.55
N ASP A 247 -9.76 -7.27 4.47
CA ASP A 247 -9.66 -7.81 3.11
C ASP A 247 -8.27 -7.66 2.49
N ALA A 248 -7.60 -6.51 2.69
CA ALA A 248 -6.28 -6.25 2.09
C ALA A 248 -5.12 -6.66 3.01
N GLY A 249 -5.40 -6.88 4.29
CA GLY A 249 -4.44 -7.21 5.33
C GLY A 249 -3.89 -5.99 6.07
N ILE A 250 -3.62 -6.17 7.37
CA ILE A 250 -3.15 -5.11 8.26
C ILE A 250 -1.88 -4.43 7.75
N ASP A 251 -0.91 -5.19 7.23
CA ASP A 251 0.36 -4.66 6.71
C ASP A 251 0.13 -3.69 5.53
N VAL A 252 -0.91 -3.91 4.71
CA VAL A 252 -1.26 -3.01 3.59
C VAL A 252 -1.91 -1.74 4.10
N TYR A 253 -2.92 -1.86 4.96
CA TYR A 253 -3.60 -0.74 5.60
C TYR A 253 -2.58 0.18 6.30
N GLU A 254 -1.72 -0.42 7.11
CA GLU A 254 -0.69 0.25 7.89
C GLU A 254 0.36 0.97 7.06
N SER A 255 0.56 0.56 5.80
CA SER A 255 1.44 1.23 4.84
C SER A 255 0.81 2.48 4.21
N LEU A 256 -0.49 2.70 4.42
CA LEU A 256 -1.27 3.77 3.81
C LEU A 256 -1.77 4.81 4.83
N VAL A 257 -1.66 4.55 6.12
CA VAL A 257 -2.05 5.49 7.19
C VAL A 257 -0.85 6.23 7.78
N ASN A 258 -1.09 7.47 8.18
CA ASN A 258 -0.19 8.25 9.00
C ASN A 258 -0.19 7.69 10.40
N GLU A 259 0.97 7.73 11.06
CA GLU A 259 1.09 7.26 12.44
C GLU A 259 0.18 8.04 13.40
N ALA A 260 -0.15 9.31 13.08
CA ALA A 260 -1.07 10.12 13.87
C ALA A 260 -2.56 9.69 13.73
N ASP A 261 -2.91 8.96 12.67
CA ASP A 261 -4.26 8.49 12.38
C ASP A 261 -4.46 7.00 12.74
N MET A 262 -3.42 6.36 13.29
CA MET A 262 -3.45 4.99 13.79
C MET A 262 -3.89 4.96 15.26
N ASP A 263 -4.65 3.93 15.65
CA ASP A 263 -4.98 3.69 17.05
C ASP A 263 -3.71 3.39 17.86
N ASP A 264 -3.69 3.75 19.14
CA ASP A 264 -2.53 3.57 20.01
C ASP A 264 -2.11 2.08 20.10
N ILE A 265 -3.09 1.18 20.08
CA ILE A 265 -2.91 -0.27 20.04
C ILE A 265 -2.27 -0.74 18.73
N GLU A 266 -2.59 -0.14 17.59
CA GLU A 266 -1.99 -0.51 16.31
C GLU A 266 -0.51 -0.10 16.27
N ILE A 267 -0.19 1.09 16.77
CA ILE A 267 1.20 1.56 16.88
C ILE A 267 1.98 0.64 17.82
N LEU A 268 1.37 0.22 18.94
CA LEU A 268 1.96 -0.79 19.82
C LEU A 268 2.21 -2.11 19.08
N HIS A 269 1.25 -2.61 18.31
CA HIS A 269 1.37 -3.87 17.55
C HIS A 269 2.57 -3.83 16.59
N LYS A 270 2.74 -2.73 15.84
CA LYS A 270 3.91 -2.50 14.97
C LYS A 270 5.23 -2.54 15.74
N LEU A 271 5.28 -1.85 16.87
CA LEU A 271 6.50 -1.80 17.68
C LEU A 271 6.83 -3.19 18.25
N ILE A 272 5.84 -3.96 18.67
CA ILE A 272 6.03 -5.34 19.10
C ILE A 272 6.60 -6.18 17.94
N LYS A 273 6.00 -6.14 16.74
CA LYS A 273 6.49 -6.89 15.57
C LYS A 273 7.93 -6.53 15.21
N LYS A 274 8.31 -5.24 15.34
CA LYS A 274 9.65 -4.74 15.01
C LYS A 274 10.71 -5.09 16.07
N TYR A 275 10.36 -5.05 17.35
CA TYR A 275 11.32 -5.17 18.46
C TYR A 275 11.25 -6.50 19.20
N SER A 276 10.36 -7.40 18.80
CA SER A 276 10.31 -8.77 19.36
C SER A 276 11.46 -9.63 18.88
N ASP A 277 11.95 -10.49 19.76
CA ASP A 277 12.79 -11.61 19.38
C ASP A 277 11.98 -12.73 18.71
N ALA A 278 12.66 -13.78 18.24
CA ALA A 278 12.02 -14.94 17.59
C ALA A 278 11.02 -15.70 18.50
N ARG A 279 11.05 -15.49 19.82
CA ARG A 279 10.13 -16.08 20.81
C ARG A 279 8.91 -15.19 21.07
N GLY A 280 8.92 -13.96 20.55
CA GLY A 280 7.85 -12.97 20.73
C GLY A 280 8.02 -12.09 21.98
N PHE A 281 9.22 -12.06 22.59
CA PHE A 281 9.51 -11.16 23.70
C PHE A 281 10.07 -9.84 23.19
N PHE A 282 9.59 -8.72 23.73
CA PHE A 282 10.09 -7.39 23.39
C PHE A 282 10.48 -6.59 24.64
N PRO A 283 11.44 -5.67 24.53
CA PRO A 283 11.85 -4.79 25.63
C PRO A 283 10.83 -3.68 25.90
N ILE A 284 10.12 -3.78 27.03
CA ILE A 284 9.00 -2.87 27.34
C ILE A 284 9.45 -1.42 27.48
N GLY A 285 10.64 -1.16 28.05
CA GLY A 285 11.16 0.19 28.22
C GLY A 285 11.43 0.87 26.87
N ILE A 286 12.00 0.14 25.91
CA ILE A 286 12.31 0.65 24.58
C ILE A 286 11.01 0.87 23.78
N VAL A 287 10.15 -0.16 23.73
CA VAL A 287 8.87 -0.07 23.01
C VAL A 287 7.99 1.02 23.60
N GLY A 288 7.88 1.08 24.94
CA GLY A 288 7.09 2.08 25.64
C GLY A 288 7.61 3.52 25.46
N SER A 289 8.94 3.72 25.44
CA SER A 289 9.55 5.03 25.16
C SER A 289 9.21 5.53 23.76
N ILE A 290 9.33 4.65 22.76
CA ILE A 290 8.97 4.98 21.38
C ILE A 290 7.47 5.21 21.26
N LEU A 291 6.66 4.39 21.91
CA LEU A 291 5.20 4.52 21.92
C LEU A 291 4.78 5.88 22.49
N LYS A 292 5.28 6.28 23.68
CA LYS A 292 5.00 7.59 24.28
C LYS A 292 5.29 8.73 23.32
N LYS A 293 6.48 8.71 22.67
CA LYS A 293 6.86 9.74 21.70
C LYS A 293 5.94 9.81 20.49
N LYS A 294 5.30 8.69 20.12
CA LYS A 294 4.40 8.62 18.96
C LYS A 294 2.96 8.97 19.31
N VAL A 295 2.46 8.56 20.48
CA VAL A 295 1.02 8.64 20.81
C VAL A 295 0.69 9.71 21.85
N ASP A 296 1.67 10.15 22.64
CA ASP A 296 1.43 11.07 23.77
C ASP A 296 2.69 11.88 24.11
N SER A 297 3.27 12.54 23.10
CA SER A 297 4.55 13.25 23.21
C SER A 297 4.51 14.45 24.15
N GLU A 298 3.34 15.09 24.30
CA GLU A 298 3.14 16.29 25.12
C GLU A 298 2.86 15.96 26.60
N ASN A 299 2.66 14.68 26.94
CA ASN A 299 2.39 14.26 28.31
C ASN A 299 3.57 14.53 29.23
N THR A 300 3.29 15.23 30.33
CA THR A 300 4.26 15.69 31.32
C THR A 300 4.69 14.61 32.33
N MET A 301 4.04 13.43 32.33
CA MET A 301 4.47 12.30 33.13
C MET A 301 5.89 11.90 32.76
N ALA A 302 6.68 11.53 33.78
CA ALA A 302 7.99 10.92 33.56
C ALA A 302 7.82 9.66 32.69
N GLU A 303 8.75 9.42 31.75
CA GLU A 303 8.63 8.36 30.75
C GLU A 303 8.31 7.00 31.37
N GLU A 304 9.01 6.62 32.43
CA GLU A 304 8.78 5.37 33.15
C GLU A 304 7.37 5.27 33.76
N GLN A 305 6.85 6.37 34.30
CA GLN A 305 5.52 6.41 34.90
C GLN A 305 4.44 6.33 33.83
N TRP A 306 4.66 6.95 32.67
CA TRP A 306 3.75 6.87 31.53
C TRP A 306 3.68 5.44 30.98
N ILE A 307 4.83 4.78 30.82
CA ILE A 307 4.91 3.38 30.36
C ILE A 307 4.14 2.48 31.34
N ASP A 308 4.43 2.60 32.63
CA ASP A 308 3.74 1.83 33.67
C ASP A 308 2.23 2.08 33.63
N HIS A 309 1.81 3.35 33.52
CA HIS A 309 0.39 3.72 33.45
C HIS A 309 -0.30 3.15 32.21
N TYR A 310 0.32 3.27 31.03
CA TYR A 310 -0.23 2.80 29.77
C TYR A 310 -0.47 1.29 29.79
N PHE A 311 0.56 0.51 30.12
CA PHE A 311 0.46 -0.95 30.12
C PHE A 311 -0.45 -1.47 31.24
N VAL A 312 -0.38 -0.92 32.45
CA VAL A 312 -1.28 -1.35 33.55
C VAL A 312 -2.73 -1.00 33.24
N THR A 313 -3.00 0.18 32.69
CA THR A 313 -4.36 0.58 32.32
C THR A 313 -4.91 -0.29 31.20
N GLY A 314 -4.12 -0.61 30.18
CA GLY A 314 -4.52 -1.51 29.11
C GLY A 314 -4.80 -2.94 29.59
N ILE A 315 -3.97 -3.48 30.50
CA ILE A 315 -4.20 -4.79 31.14
C ILE A 315 -5.49 -4.78 31.97
N ASN A 316 -5.69 -3.76 32.80
CA ASN A 316 -6.87 -3.66 33.66
C ASN A 316 -8.16 -3.50 32.86
N LYS A 317 -8.09 -2.82 31.70
CA LYS A 317 -9.21 -2.68 30.76
C LYS A 317 -9.39 -3.89 29.84
N GLY A 318 -8.53 -4.91 29.94
CA GLY A 318 -8.59 -6.12 29.13
C GLY A 318 -8.12 -5.95 27.69
N LYS A 319 -7.51 -4.81 27.32
CA LYS A 319 -7.00 -4.54 25.95
C LYS A 319 -5.83 -5.46 25.58
N PHE A 320 -5.05 -5.90 26.55
CA PHE A 320 -3.99 -6.88 26.33
C PHE A 320 -3.67 -7.66 27.60
N ILE A 321 -3.06 -8.83 27.41
CA ILE A 321 -2.65 -9.75 28.48
C ILE A 321 -1.17 -10.04 28.34
N ILE A 322 -0.43 -9.96 29.47
CA ILE A 322 0.93 -10.48 29.54
C ILE A 322 0.85 -12.01 29.54
N LYS A 323 1.27 -12.62 28.44
CA LYS A 323 1.35 -14.08 28.28
C LYS A 323 2.56 -14.66 28.99
N ASP A 324 3.67 -13.92 28.97
CA ASP A 324 4.93 -14.35 29.56
C ASP A 324 5.82 -13.13 29.83
N HIS A 325 6.81 -13.30 30.71
CA HIS A 325 7.78 -12.25 31.04
C HIS A 325 9.10 -12.86 31.49
N GLU A 326 10.21 -12.20 31.16
CA GLU A 326 11.54 -12.63 31.62
C GLU A 326 12.47 -11.45 31.88
N GLN A 327 13.52 -11.74 32.65
CA GLN A 327 14.58 -10.77 32.91
C GLN A 327 15.39 -10.52 31.64
N GLY A 328 15.57 -9.24 31.31
CA GLY A 328 16.35 -8.80 30.17
C GLY A 328 17.79 -8.46 30.53
N GLN A 329 18.51 -7.91 29.54
CA GLN A 329 19.82 -7.30 29.77
C GLN A 329 19.66 -5.83 30.17
N PRO A 330 20.64 -5.21 30.85
CA PRO A 330 20.57 -3.79 31.23
C PRO A 330 20.23 -2.83 30.06
N ARG A 331 20.68 -3.15 28.84
CA ARG A 331 20.38 -2.37 27.63
C ARG A 331 18.90 -2.36 27.22
N HIS A 332 18.09 -3.28 27.74
CA HIS A 332 16.64 -3.33 27.46
C HIS A 332 15.83 -2.34 28.31
N GLY A 333 16.51 -1.56 29.18
CA GLY A 333 15.91 -0.53 30.00
C GLY A 333 15.27 -1.09 31.28
N ARG A 334 14.39 -0.29 31.88
CA ARG A 334 13.63 -0.66 33.08
C ARG A 334 12.46 -1.58 32.69
N GLY A 335 12.16 -2.57 33.54
CA GLY A 335 10.97 -3.42 33.36
C GLY A 335 9.70 -2.81 33.95
N LEU A 336 8.55 -3.37 33.58
CA LEU A 336 7.23 -2.87 33.99
C LEU A 336 7.13 -2.76 35.53
N LEU A 337 6.65 -1.62 36.03
CA LEU A 337 6.56 -1.28 37.46
C LEU A 337 7.90 -1.36 38.20
N GLY A 338 9.02 -1.25 37.48
CA GLY A 338 10.37 -1.36 38.03
C GLY A 338 10.82 -2.79 38.32
N LYS A 339 10.05 -3.79 37.89
CA LYS A 339 10.36 -5.21 38.09
C LYS A 339 11.33 -5.72 37.03
N LYS A 340 12.47 -6.26 37.46
CA LYS A 340 13.54 -6.73 36.55
C LYS A 340 13.09 -7.91 35.68
N ASP A 341 12.26 -8.79 36.22
CA ASP A 341 11.66 -9.93 35.53
C ASP A 341 10.56 -9.55 34.52
N TYR A 342 10.25 -8.25 34.38
CA TYR A 342 9.35 -7.69 33.38
C TYR A 342 10.07 -6.74 32.40
N GLN A 343 11.37 -6.90 32.23
CA GLN A 343 12.13 -6.14 31.23
C GLN A 343 11.80 -6.58 29.81
N LEU A 344 11.63 -7.88 29.62
CA LEU A 344 11.11 -8.46 28.39
C LEU A 344 9.72 -9.03 28.67
N ILE A 345 8.74 -8.65 27.87
CA ILE A 345 7.37 -9.17 28.01
C ILE A 345 6.88 -9.70 26.68
N LYS A 346 5.92 -10.62 26.75
CA LYS A 346 5.14 -11.11 25.63
C LYS A 346 3.68 -10.74 25.86
N LEU A 347 3.09 -9.98 24.94
CA LEU A 347 1.69 -9.57 25.01
C LEU A 347 0.82 -10.35 24.03
N GLU A 348 -0.39 -10.67 24.46
CA GLU A 348 -1.53 -10.92 23.59
C GLU A 348 -2.40 -9.67 23.60
N ILE A 349 -2.56 -9.04 22.46
CA ILE A 349 -3.51 -7.93 22.27
C ILE A 349 -4.88 -8.54 22.00
N ARG A 350 -5.91 -8.03 22.66
CA ARG A 350 -7.30 -8.48 22.50
C ARG A 350 -8.07 -7.39 21.77
N ASP A 351 -8.70 -7.77 20.67
CA ASP A 351 -9.59 -6.92 19.87
C ASP A 351 -10.92 -6.65 20.60
#